data_AF-A0A950MZN2-F1
#
_entry.id   AF-A0A950MZN2-F1
#
_cell.length_a   1.000
_cell.length_b   1.000
_cell.length_c   1.000
_cell.angle_alpha   90.00
_cell.angle_beta   90.00
_cell.angle_gamma   90.00
#
_symmetry.space_group_name_H-M   'P 1'
#
loop_
_entity.id
_entity.type
_entity.pdbx_description
1 polymer ?
#
loop_
_entity_poly.entity_id
_entity_poly.type
_entity_poly.pdbx_seq_one_letter_code
_entity_poly.pdbx_strand_id
1 'polypeptide(L)'
;MRRAATVVVRSAIVLLLVAAALDVPLPRRSGDRVRIHLVDRSQSVTLPGPKESLKLEDADAILAHDRETKASGDAVTWASFGKKGVAWESREVDASGSDLAGALEAALGNNPTEIILYTDGRADPGNALLLCRQRGVPVFVFPLGPTSVRDVRFRRISAPATVARGETYSIDVVVEATYDVSCKVGVAPDVRPVTLTAGVPALLQFPRVGAGEFGATIDADDDCPQNNRARGAVLERSEVPKVLALSAGWTLPGFDIVRADRVGNLAGFDAVVLDNVDLRPEEQKQLEDYVRQGGGLLLLGGPRSYALGRWLRTPLERLSPLQIHPDLKLAVVLGIDASGSMAGEFDSVVQTLLDTRSVFDDDDDVAGMAFGDTAKVMELPLLRKERPSGA
;
A
#
# COMPACT_ATOMS: atom_id res chain seq x y z
N MET A 1 49.35 39.92 12.10
CA MET A 1 49.31 38.60 11.43
C MET A 1 48.89 37.44 12.35
N ARG A 2 49.51 37.23 13.54
CA ARG A 2 49.14 36.12 14.44
C ARG A 2 47.66 36.04 14.85
N ARG A 3 47.01 37.17 15.17
CA ARG A 3 45.59 37.18 15.58
C ARG A 3 44.63 36.77 14.45
N ALA A 4 44.91 37.19 13.21
CA ALA A 4 44.10 36.81 12.05
C ALA A 4 44.22 35.30 11.77
N ALA A 5 45.43 34.74 11.88
CA ALA A 5 45.66 33.30 11.72
C ALA A 5 44.91 32.48 12.79
N THR A 6 44.89 32.93 14.04
CA THR A 6 44.14 32.24 15.11
C THR A 6 42.63 32.25 14.88
N VAL A 7 42.08 33.35 14.37
CA VAL A 7 40.63 33.44 14.06
C VAL A 7 40.28 32.49 12.92
N VAL A 8 41.07 32.47 11.85
CA VAL A 8 40.83 31.56 10.70
C VAL A 8 40.86 30.09 11.12
N VAL A 9 41.84 29.69 11.94
CA VAL A 9 41.93 28.31 12.42
C VAL A 9 40.76 27.94 13.32
N ARG A 10 40.35 28.84 14.24
CA ARG A 10 39.20 28.58 15.12
C ARG A 10 37.89 28.48 14.33
N SER A 11 37.67 29.37 13.37
CA SER A 11 36.50 29.31 12.49
C SER A 11 36.47 28.02 11.67
N ALA A 12 37.62 27.56 11.16
CA ALA A 12 37.71 26.29 10.44
C ALA A 12 37.40 25.07 11.33
N ILE A 13 37.88 25.06 12.58
CA ILE A 13 37.58 23.99 13.54
C ILE A 13 36.10 23.96 13.89
N VAL A 14 35.47 25.11 14.13
CA VAL A 14 34.03 25.19 14.41
C VAL A 14 33.21 24.71 13.22
N LEU A 15 33.61 25.09 12.00
CA LEU A 15 32.94 24.63 10.78
C LEU A 15 33.03 23.09 10.62
N LEU A 16 34.21 22.51 10.90
CA LEU A 16 34.41 21.07 10.86
C LEU A 16 33.58 20.34 11.94
N LEU A 17 33.46 20.90 13.14
CA LEU A 17 32.63 20.33 14.21
C LEU A 17 31.13 20.40 13.88
N VAL A 18 30.66 21.49 13.26
CA VAL A 18 29.27 21.61 12.79
C VAL A 18 29.00 20.62 11.65
N ALA A 19 29.93 20.49 10.72
CA ALA A 19 29.82 19.50 9.64
C ALA A 19 29.78 18.06 10.17
N ALA A 20 30.58 17.74 11.20
CA ALA A 20 30.55 16.44 11.87
C ALA A 20 29.25 16.21 12.65
N ALA A 21 28.70 17.23 13.32
CA ALA A 21 27.42 17.13 14.03
C ALA A 21 26.22 16.98 13.11
N LEU A 22 26.31 17.51 11.88
CA LEU A 22 25.31 17.37 10.83
C LEU A 22 25.53 16.15 9.93
N ASP A 23 26.53 15.31 10.25
CA ASP A 23 26.91 14.12 9.51
C ASP A 23 27.08 14.37 8.00
N VAL A 24 27.69 15.51 7.66
CA VAL A 24 27.87 15.93 6.26
C VAL A 24 28.82 14.95 5.57
N PRO A 25 28.38 14.21 4.53
CA PRO A 25 29.23 13.23 3.87
C PRO A 25 30.36 13.96 3.15
N LEU A 26 31.62 13.67 3.52
CA LEU A 26 32.77 14.14 2.77
C LEU A 26 32.74 13.55 1.36
N PRO A 27 33.10 14.32 0.32
CA PRO A 27 33.20 13.81 -1.04
C PRO A 27 34.23 12.66 -1.08
N ARG A 28 33.74 11.44 -1.27
CA ARG A 28 34.57 10.23 -1.40
C ARG A 28 35.25 10.21 -2.76
N ARG A 29 36.41 9.56 -2.85
CA ARG A 29 37.12 9.45 -4.14
C ARG A 29 36.27 8.59 -5.08
N SER A 30 36.35 8.88 -6.37
CA SER A 30 35.59 8.23 -7.46
C SER A 30 35.84 6.72 -7.64
N GLY A 31 36.38 6.01 -6.65
CA GLY A 31 36.60 4.57 -6.66
C GLY A 31 36.44 3.88 -5.30
N ASP A 32 36.07 4.61 -4.23
CA ASP A 32 35.90 4.03 -2.89
C ASP A 32 34.63 3.16 -2.87
N ARG A 33 34.77 1.86 -2.60
CA ARG A 33 33.65 0.90 -2.59
C ARG A 33 33.03 0.83 -1.20
N VAL A 34 31.71 0.73 -1.16
CA VAL A 34 30.92 0.41 0.04
C VAL A 34 30.26 -0.94 -0.18
N ARG A 35 30.87 -1.98 0.37
CA ARG A 35 30.37 -3.35 0.30
C ARG A 35 29.61 -3.68 1.58
N ILE A 36 28.38 -4.13 1.43
CA ILE A 36 27.54 -4.57 2.55
C ILE A 36 27.27 -6.06 2.41
N HIS A 37 27.66 -6.83 3.42
CA HIS A 37 27.29 -8.24 3.51
C HIS A 37 26.00 -8.39 4.33
N LEU A 38 24.95 -8.92 3.71
CA LEU A 38 23.71 -9.28 4.39
C LEU A 38 23.70 -10.79 4.62
N VAL A 39 23.61 -11.21 5.88
CA VAL A 39 23.63 -12.62 6.26
C VAL A 39 22.26 -13.02 6.81
N ASP A 40 21.57 -13.90 6.11
CA ASP A 40 20.34 -14.51 6.59
C ASP A 40 20.68 -15.49 7.73
N ARG A 41 20.21 -15.22 8.94
CA ARG A 41 20.41 -16.09 10.11
C ARG A 41 19.10 -16.73 10.58
N SER A 42 18.12 -16.83 9.69
CA SER A 42 16.89 -17.58 9.96
C SER A 42 17.16 -19.07 10.16
N GLN A 43 16.25 -19.74 10.87
CA GLN A 43 16.37 -21.17 11.18
C GLN A 43 16.41 -22.04 9.91
N SER A 44 15.79 -21.60 8.80
CA SER A 44 15.80 -22.34 7.54
C SER A 44 17.18 -22.46 6.92
N VAL A 45 18.07 -21.50 7.20
CA VAL A 45 19.47 -21.50 6.76
C VAL A 45 20.34 -22.49 7.54
N THR A 46 19.97 -22.80 8.78
CA THR A 46 20.74 -23.70 9.66
C THR A 46 20.53 -25.19 9.36
N LEU A 47 19.65 -25.51 8.41
CA LEU A 47 19.35 -26.88 8.05
C LEU A 47 20.56 -27.55 7.37
N PRO A 48 20.94 -28.77 7.79
CA PRO A 48 22.08 -29.47 7.21
C PRO A 48 21.83 -29.79 5.73
N GLY A 49 22.72 -29.28 4.86
CA GLY A 49 22.67 -29.49 3.42
C GLY A 49 23.70 -30.48 2.89
N PRO A 50 23.74 -30.72 1.56
CA PRO A 50 24.83 -31.42 0.89
C PRO A 50 26.18 -30.83 1.28
N LYS A 51 27.26 -31.64 1.23
CA LYS A 51 28.63 -31.21 1.60
C LYS A 51 29.16 -30.00 0.82
N GLU A 52 28.52 -29.67 -0.30
CA GLU A 52 28.89 -28.61 -1.23
C GLU A 52 28.21 -27.27 -0.94
N SER A 53 27.25 -27.22 0.01
CA SER A 53 26.53 -25.99 0.37
C SER A 53 27.34 -25.12 1.34
N LEU A 54 27.35 -23.81 1.10
CA LEU A 54 27.92 -22.83 2.04
C LEU A 54 27.14 -22.85 3.36
N LYS A 55 27.87 -22.89 4.46
CA LYS A 55 27.36 -22.75 5.82
C LYS A 55 27.49 -21.30 6.27
N LEU A 56 26.82 -20.97 7.37
CA LEU A 56 27.00 -19.67 8.05
C LEU A 56 28.47 -19.41 8.43
N GLU A 57 29.23 -20.46 8.75
CA GLU A 57 30.66 -20.37 9.03
C GLU A 57 31.47 -19.93 7.81
N ASP A 58 31.11 -20.41 6.62
CA ASP A 58 31.76 -20.02 5.37
C ASP A 58 31.45 -18.56 5.01
N ALA A 59 30.20 -18.12 5.21
CA ALA A 59 29.81 -16.72 5.04
C ALA A 59 30.58 -15.79 5.99
N ASP A 60 30.71 -16.19 7.27
CA ASP A 60 31.50 -15.45 8.26
C ASP A 60 32.99 -15.43 7.88
N ALA A 61 33.54 -16.50 7.31
CA ALA A 61 34.92 -16.57 6.83
C ALA A 61 35.17 -15.66 5.61
N ILE A 62 34.25 -15.65 4.64
CA ILE A 62 34.33 -14.75 3.46
C ILE A 62 34.25 -13.28 3.92
N LEU A 63 33.33 -12.96 4.83
CA LEU A 63 33.22 -11.63 5.41
C LEU A 63 34.50 -11.20 6.14
N ALA A 64 35.09 -12.09 6.94
CA ALA A 64 36.35 -11.82 7.63
C ALA A 64 37.47 -11.53 6.62
N HIS A 65 37.58 -12.36 5.58
CA HIS A 65 38.57 -12.19 4.52
C HIS A 65 38.40 -10.85 3.77
N ASP A 66 37.18 -10.47 3.41
CA ASP A 66 36.89 -9.20 2.72
C ASP A 66 37.24 -7.99 3.60
N ARG A 67 37.02 -8.08 4.93
CA ARG A 67 37.40 -7.01 5.87
C ARG A 67 38.91 -6.87 6.01
N GLU A 68 39.65 -7.96 5.95
CA GLU A 68 41.12 -7.98 6.06
C GLU A 68 41.82 -7.53 4.78
N THR A 69 41.25 -7.86 3.62
CA THR A 69 41.86 -7.62 2.29
C THR A 69 41.40 -6.35 1.59
N LYS A 70 40.49 -5.58 2.20
CA LYS A 70 39.95 -4.35 1.62
C LYS A 70 41.04 -3.34 1.24
N ALA A 71 40.83 -2.62 0.12
CA ALA A 71 41.73 -1.56 -0.29
C ALA A 71 41.61 -0.33 0.63
N SER A 72 42.64 0.51 0.62
CA SER A 72 42.63 1.78 1.36
C SER A 72 41.58 2.72 0.76
N GLY A 73 40.53 3.01 1.53
CA GLY A 73 39.38 3.83 1.11
C GLY A 73 38.06 3.06 1.07
N ASP A 74 38.11 1.72 0.97
CA ASP A 74 36.92 0.87 0.94
C ASP A 74 36.29 0.70 2.34
N ALA A 75 34.97 0.67 2.36
CA ALA A 75 34.16 0.33 3.52
C ALA A 75 33.51 -1.03 3.31
N VAL A 76 33.84 -1.98 4.18
CA VAL A 76 33.16 -3.28 4.27
C VAL A 76 32.42 -3.34 5.59
N THR A 77 31.10 -3.43 5.53
CA THR A 77 30.24 -3.62 6.70
C THR A 77 29.32 -4.81 6.48
N TRP A 78 28.62 -5.22 7.51
CA TRP A 78 27.74 -6.37 7.47
C TRP A 78 26.57 -6.23 8.42
N ALA A 79 25.49 -6.93 8.11
CA ALA A 79 24.36 -7.07 8.99
C ALA A 79 23.74 -8.46 8.90
N SER A 80 23.25 -8.95 10.02
CA SER A 80 22.39 -10.14 10.03
C SER A 80 20.93 -9.73 9.93
N PHE A 81 20.10 -10.56 9.30
CA PHE A 81 18.65 -10.37 9.28
C PHE A 81 17.90 -11.66 9.61
N GLY A 82 16.67 -11.48 10.10
CA GLY A 82 15.76 -12.53 10.53
C GLY A 82 14.31 -12.05 10.37
N LYS A 83 13.38 -12.50 11.22
CA LYS A 83 11.94 -12.19 11.07
C LYS A 83 11.59 -10.72 11.19
N LYS A 84 12.31 -9.98 12.03
CA LYS A 84 12.08 -8.56 12.29
C LYS A 84 13.40 -7.82 12.42
N GLY A 85 13.67 -6.97 11.45
CA GLY A 85 14.77 -6.02 11.50
C GLY A 85 16.12 -6.60 11.14
N VAL A 86 17.11 -5.70 11.20
CA VAL A 86 18.47 -5.89 10.73
C VAL A 86 19.40 -5.52 11.87
N ALA A 87 20.32 -6.41 12.20
CA ALA A 87 21.32 -6.19 13.25
C ALA A 87 22.66 -5.91 12.59
N TRP A 88 23.05 -4.63 12.57
CA TRP A 88 24.34 -4.17 12.05
C TRP A 88 25.48 -4.66 12.95
N GLU A 89 26.50 -5.23 12.33
CA GLU A 89 27.68 -5.79 12.99
C GLU A 89 27.38 -6.73 14.17
N SER A 90 26.22 -7.39 14.12
CA SER A 90 25.77 -8.33 15.15
C SER A 90 25.19 -9.60 14.52
N ARG A 91 25.37 -10.71 15.23
CA ARG A 91 24.83 -12.03 14.87
C ARG A 91 23.45 -12.28 15.48
N GLU A 92 23.01 -11.43 16.40
CA GLU A 92 21.79 -11.61 17.17
C GLU A 92 20.58 -11.06 16.41
N VAL A 93 19.74 -11.96 15.92
CA VAL A 93 18.47 -11.64 15.24
C VAL A 93 17.40 -12.66 15.62
N ASP A 94 16.13 -12.29 15.44
CA ASP A 94 15.02 -13.24 15.56
C ASP A 94 15.07 -14.25 14.40
N ALA A 95 15.61 -15.44 14.67
CA ALA A 95 15.77 -16.50 13.68
C ALA A 95 14.46 -17.21 13.28
N SER A 96 13.30 -16.84 13.84
CA SER A 96 12.02 -17.52 13.57
C SER A 96 11.40 -17.20 12.19
N GLY A 97 12.09 -16.43 11.36
CA GLY A 97 11.67 -16.03 10.01
C GLY A 97 12.77 -15.23 9.31
N SER A 98 12.49 -14.73 8.11
CA SER A 98 13.43 -13.97 7.27
C SER A 98 12.71 -12.81 6.58
N ASP A 99 13.15 -11.58 6.84
CA ASP A 99 12.69 -10.32 6.23
C ASP A 99 13.74 -9.80 5.24
N LEU A 100 13.80 -10.43 4.06
CA LEU A 100 14.76 -10.10 3.02
C LEU A 100 14.52 -8.69 2.44
N ALA A 101 13.26 -8.30 2.28
CA ALA A 101 12.90 -6.97 1.77
C ALA A 101 13.41 -5.87 2.69
N GLY A 102 13.13 -5.96 4.00
CA GLY A 102 13.61 -5.01 4.99
C GLY A 102 15.14 -4.98 5.10
N ALA A 103 15.81 -6.13 4.94
CA ALA A 103 17.26 -6.20 4.94
C ALA A 103 17.91 -5.44 3.77
N LEU A 104 17.36 -5.60 2.56
CA LEU A 104 17.81 -4.89 1.37
C LEU A 104 17.54 -3.38 1.47
N GLU A 105 16.37 -2.98 1.97
CA GLU A 105 16.04 -1.56 2.18
C GLU A 105 16.96 -0.90 3.20
N ALA A 106 17.24 -1.57 4.32
CA ALA A 106 18.18 -1.09 5.33
C ALA A 106 19.61 -0.96 4.77
N ALA A 107 20.03 -1.92 3.95
CA ALA A 107 21.31 -1.84 3.25
C ALA A 107 21.36 -0.62 2.32
N LEU A 108 20.32 -0.40 1.51
CA LEU A 108 20.24 0.76 0.61
C LEU A 108 20.27 2.11 1.36
N GLY A 109 19.80 2.17 2.61
CA GLY A 109 19.91 3.34 3.47
C GLY A 109 21.36 3.75 3.78
N ASN A 110 22.31 2.81 3.70
CA ASN A 110 23.74 3.04 3.94
C ASN A 110 24.52 3.38 2.66
N ASN A 111 23.83 3.65 1.54
CA ASN A 111 24.41 3.99 0.23
C ASN A 111 25.55 3.03 -0.23
N PRO A 112 25.27 1.72 -0.32
CA PRO A 112 26.24 0.73 -0.79
C PRO A 112 26.57 0.95 -2.26
N THR A 113 27.80 0.61 -2.65
CA THR A 113 28.18 0.42 -4.05
C THR A 113 27.90 -1.01 -4.52
N GLU A 114 27.86 -1.98 -3.61
CA GLU A 114 27.51 -3.37 -3.88
C GLU A 114 26.97 -4.06 -2.61
N ILE A 115 26.10 -5.05 -2.80
CA ILE A 115 25.55 -5.87 -1.72
C ILE A 115 25.92 -7.33 -1.99
N ILE A 116 26.44 -8.01 -0.96
CA ILE A 116 26.65 -9.45 -0.97
C ILE A 116 25.61 -10.06 -0.05
N LEU A 117 24.68 -10.82 -0.61
CA LEU A 117 23.56 -11.42 0.09
C LEU A 117 23.80 -12.91 0.28
N TYR A 118 23.83 -13.35 1.52
CA TYR A 118 23.87 -14.76 1.89
C TYR A 118 22.47 -15.19 2.37
N THR A 119 21.78 -16.04 1.63
CA THR A 119 20.40 -16.45 1.93
C THR A 119 20.08 -17.82 1.31
N ASP A 120 19.08 -18.51 1.87
CA ASP A 120 18.52 -19.74 1.28
C ASP A 120 17.55 -19.47 0.11
N GLY A 121 17.28 -18.19 -0.20
CA GLY A 121 16.45 -17.75 -1.33
C GLY A 121 14.96 -18.00 -1.15
N ARG A 122 14.48 -18.34 0.06
CA ARG A 122 13.07 -18.65 0.32
C ARG A 122 12.22 -17.43 0.68
N ALA A 123 12.84 -16.39 1.22
CA ALA A 123 12.16 -15.16 1.56
C ALA A 123 11.83 -14.33 0.30
N ASP A 124 10.65 -13.70 0.28
CA ASP A 124 10.24 -12.80 -0.80
C ASP A 124 11.01 -11.47 -0.67
N PRO A 125 11.80 -11.06 -1.69
CA PRO A 125 12.49 -9.78 -1.68
C PRO A 125 11.55 -8.58 -1.89
N GLY A 126 10.30 -8.78 -2.30
CA GLY A 126 9.36 -7.73 -2.64
C GLY A 126 9.91 -6.75 -3.68
N ASN A 127 9.69 -5.45 -3.47
CA ASN A 127 10.18 -4.39 -4.36
C ASN A 127 11.64 -3.98 -4.09
N ALA A 128 12.29 -4.52 -3.06
CA ALA A 128 13.62 -4.06 -2.64
C ALA A 128 14.71 -4.35 -3.68
N LEU A 129 14.61 -5.46 -4.42
CA LEU A 129 15.52 -5.75 -5.54
C LEU A 129 15.34 -4.76 -6.70
N LEU A 130 14.11 -4.32 -6.97
CA LEU A 130 13.86 -3.28 -7.98
C LEU A 130 14.51 -1.96 -7.57
N LEU A 131 14.43 -1.59 -6.29
CA LEU A 131 15.09 -0.40 -5.75
C LEU A 131 16.62 -0.49 -5.87
N CYS A 132 17.21 -1.65 -5.58
CA CYS A 132 18.65 -1.90 -5.78
C CYS A 132 19.04 -1.64 -7.24
N ARG A 133 18.28 -2.20 -8.18
CA ARG A 133 18.50 -2.02 -9.62
C ARG A 133 18.36 -0.56 -10.07
N GLN A 134 17.35 0.15 -9.57
CA GLN A 134 17.14 1.57 -9.90
C GLN A 134 18.27 2.46 -9.38
N ARG A 135 18.87 2.12 -8.23
CA ARG A 135 20.04 2.82 -7.69
C ARG A 135 21.37 2.36 -8.30
N GLY A 136 21.35 1.41 -9.24
CA GLY A 136 22.56 0.87 -9.84
C GLY A 136 23.44 0.07 -8.88
N VAL A 137 22.87 -0.46 -7.79
CA VAL A 137 23.58 -1.27 -6.79
C VAL A 137 23.44 -2.75 -7.16
N PRO A 138 24.52 -3.43 -7.61
CA PRO A 138 24.49 -4.87 -7.85
C PRO A 138 24.33 -5.65 -6.53
N VAL A 139 23.52 -6.71 -6.58
CA VAL A 139 23.33 -7.66 -5.48
C VAL A 139 23.88 -9.02 -5.91
N PHE A 140 24.93 -9.47 -5.24
CA PHE A 140 25.55 -10.78 -5.46
C PHE A 140 25.00 -11.77 -4.45
N VAL A 141 24.34 -12.83 -4.92
CA VAL A 141 23.68 -13.81 -4.05
C VAL A 141 24.56 -15.05 -3.90
N PHE A 142 24.87 -15.39 -2.65
CA PHE A 142 25.54 -16.61 -2.26
C PHE A 142 24.53 -17.50 -1.51
N PRO A 143 24.17 -18.68 -2.06
CA PRO A 143 23.18 -19.54 -1.45
C PRO A 143 23.70 -20.10 -0.13
N LEU A 144 22.91 -19.99 0.95
CA LEU A 144 23.15 -20.66 2.22
C LEU A 144 22.17 -21.80 2.43
N GLY A 145 22.64 -22.89 3.03
CA GLY A 145 21.81 -24.05 3.32
C GLY A 145 21.51 -24.90 2.07
N PRO A 146 20.60 -25.89 2.18
CA PRO A 146 20.41 -26.89 1.14
C PRO A 146 19.59 -26.34 -0.03
N THR A 147 20.05 -26.53 -1.27
CA THR A 147 19.28 -26.20 -2.49
C THR A 147 18.02 -27.05 -2.67
N SER A 148 17.93 -28.19 -1.98
CA SER A 148 16.73 -29.03 -1.88
C SER A 148 16.68 -29.68 -0.51
N VAL A 149 15.57 -29.51 0.19
CA VAL A 149 15.31 -30.09 1.51
C VAL A 149 14.16 -31.07 1.38
N ARG A 150 14.20 -32.20 2.09
CA ARG A 150 13.02 -33.07 2.23
C ARG A 150 12.04 -32.33 3.14
N ASP A 151 10.99 -31.79 2.55
CA ASP A 151 10.08 -30.86 3.21
C ASP A 151 8.64 -31.20 2.82
N VAL A 152 7.75 -31.18 3.81
CA VAL A 152 6.31 -31.24 3.61
C VAL A 152 5.75 -29.95 4.19
N ARG A 153 4.99 -29.19 3.41
CA ARG A 153 4.59 -27.83 3.85
C ARG A 153 3.16 -27.50 3.50
N PHE A 154 2.57 -26.59 4.27
CA PHE A 154 1.33 -25.93 3.89
C PHE A 154 1.61 -24.93 2.76
N ARG A 155 1.06 -25.21 1.58
CA ARG A 155 1.08 -24.27 0.46
C ARG A 155 -0.01 -23.21 0.60
N ARG A 156 -1.19 -23.59 1.10
CA ARG A 156 -2.31 -22.68 1.34
C ARG A 156 -3.26 -23.26 2.39
N ILE A 157 -3.74 -22.42 3.29
CA ILE A 157 -4.85 -22.74 4.18
C ILE A 157 -5.90 -21.67 3.98
N SER A 158 -7.14 -22.07 3.67
CA SER A 158 -8.23 -21.15 3.37
C SER A 158 -9.45 -21.51 4.21
N ALA A 159 -9.98 -20.52 4.91
CA ALA A 159 -11.22 -20.61 5.68
C ALA A 159 -11.98 -19.27 5.56
N PRO A 160 -13.32 -19.25 5.69
CA PRO A 160 -14.08 -18.02 5.77
C PRO A 160 -13.61 -17.14 6.93
N ALA A 161 -13.70 -15.81 6.79
CA ALA A 161 -13.39 -14.89 7.89
C ALA A 161 -14.49 -14.91 8.97
N THR A 162 -15.75 -15.04 8.57
CA THR A 162 -16.92 -15.11 9.46
C THR A 162 -17.93 -16.15 9.00
N VAL A 163 -18.61 -16.78 9.95
CA VAL A 163 -19.71 -17.74 9.70
C VAL A 163 -20.89 -17.43 10.61
N ALA A 164 -22.11 -17.67 10.12
CA ALA A 164 -23.31 -17.55 10.95
C ALA A 164 -23.31 -18.61 12.06
N ARG A 165 -24.11 -18.36 13.09
CA ARG A 165 -24.23 -19.28 14.22
C ARG A 165 -24.70 -20.66 13.75
N GLY A 166 -23.88 -21.68 13.99
CA GLY A 166 -24.16 -23.06 13.60
C GLY A 166 -24.01 -23.36 12.10
N GLU A 167 -23.49 -22.44 11.29
CA GLU A 167 -23.21 -22.67 9.87
C GLU A 167 -22.07 -23.68 9.68
N THR A 168 -22.22 -24.58 8.72
CA THR A 168 -21.17 -25.51 8.32
C THR A 168 -20.30 -24.92 7.23
N TYR A 169 -18.98 -25.02 7.38
CA TYR A 169 -17.99 -24.63 6.38
C TYR A 169 -16.86 -25.65 6.31
N SER A 170 -16.01 -25.58 5.29
CA SER A 170 -14.80 -26.41 5.19
C SER A 170 -13.54 -25.55 5.23
N ILE A 171 -12.53 -26.01 5.96
CA ILE A 171 -11.18 -25.47 5.90
C ILE A 171 -10.45 -26.24 4.80
N ASP A 172 -10.05 -25.52 3.76
CA ASP A 172 -9.30 -26.05 2.63
C ASP A 172 -7.80 -25.95 2.93
N VAL A 173 -7.15 -27.09 3.03
CA VAL A 173 -5.71 -27.21 3.31
C VAL A 173 -5.02 -27.80 2.09
N VAL A 174 -4.16 -27.00 1.44
CA VAL A 174 -3.31 -27.45 0.35
C VAL A 174 -1.92 -27.74 0.91
N VAL A 175 -1.49 -28.98 0.79
CA VAL A 175 -0.17 -29.47 1.23
C VAL A 175 0.65 -29.87 0.02
N GLU A 176 1.96 -29.65 0.07
CA GLU A 176 2.91 -30.01 -0.98
C GLU A 176 4.14 -30.64 -0.33
N ALA A 177 4.70 -31.67 -0.96
CA ALA A 177 5.93 -32.32 -0.53
C ALA A 177 7.01 -32.25 -1.62
N THR A 178 8.27 -32.14 -1.22
CA THR A 178 9.42 -32.18 -2.15
C THR A 178 9.89 -33.60 -2.48
N TYR A 179 9.34 -34.61 -1.80
CA TYR A 179 9.63 -36.03 -1.96
C TYR A 179 8.38 -36.87 -1.72
N ASP A 180 8.38 -38.12 -2.17
CA ASP A 180 7.24 -39.03 -1.96
C ASP A 180 7.17 -39.47 -0.49
N VAL A 181 6.03 -39.24 0.17
CA VAL A 181 5.87 -39.49 1.60
C VAL A 181 4.43 -39.85 1.96
N SER A 182 4.27 -40.76 2.92
CA SER A 182 3.00 -40.97 3.61
C SER A 182 3.04 -40.31 4.98
N CYS A 183 2.19 -39.31 5.20
CA CYS A 183 2.17 -38.50 6.41
C CYS A 183 0.74 -38.36 6.94
N LYS A 184 0.58 -37.72 8.10
CA LYS A 184 -0.74 -37.35 8.63
C LYS A 184 -0.89 -35.84 8.57
N VAL A 185 -1.99 -35.38 7.99
CA VAL A 185 -2.36 -33.97 7.97
C VAL A 185 -3.67 -33.80 8.70
N GLY A 186 -3.73 -32.82 9.59
CA GLY A 186 -4.92 -32.61 10.40
C GLY A 186 -5.20 -31.15 10.68
N VAL A 187 -6.48 -30.88 10.95
CA VAL A 187 -6.95 -29.66 11.59
C VAL A 187 -7.64 -30.11 12.87
N ALA A 188 -7.08 -29.77 14.04
CA ALA A 188 -7.46 -30.38 15.33
C ALA A 188 -8.97 -30.22 15.62
N PRO A 189 -9.73 -31.30 15.87
CA PRO A 189 -9.26 -32.64 16.24
C PRO A 189 -9.10 -33.65 15.08
N ASP A 190 -9.52 -33.30 13.86
CA ASP A 190 -9.53 -34.23 12.73
C ASP A 190 -8.14 -34.39 12.12
N VAL A 191 -7.66 -35.63 12.03
CA VAL A 191 -6.37 -35.99 11.42
C VAL A 191 -6.60 -37.09 10.39
N ARG A 192 -6.04 -36.92 9.18
CA ARG A 192 -6.18 -37.87 8.07
C ARG A 192 -4.80 -38.32 7.56
N PRO A 193 -4.61 -39.63 7.32
CA PRO A 193 -3.43 -40.09 6.59
C PRO A 193 -3.55 -39.64 5.12
N VAL A 194 -2.44 -39.20 4.54
CA VAL A 194 -2.34 -38.82 3.13
C VAL A 194 -1.01 -39.30 2.56
N THR A 195 -1.03 -39.76 1.32
CA THR A 195 0.19 -40.06 0.55
C THR A 195 0.40 -38.91 -0.43
N LEU A 196 1.53 -38.22 -0.29
CA LEU A 196 1.94 -37.10 -1.13
C LEU A 196 2.98 -37.58 -2.13
N THR A 197 2.84 -37.13 -3.36
CA THR A 197 3.84 -37.31 -4.43
C THR A 197 4.64 -36.02 -4.58
N ALA A 198 5.94 -36.14 -4.79
CA ALA A 198 6.85 -35.01 -4.92
C ALA A 198 6.36 -34.01 -5.99
N GLY A 199 6.22 -32.74 -5.59
CA GLY A 199 5.80 -31.64 -6.48
C GLY A 199 4.31 -31.62 -6.86
N VAL A 200 3.50 -32.57 -6.37
CA VAL A 200 2.05 -32.60 -6.62
C VAL A 200 1.31 -32.09 -5.39
N PRO A 201 0.64 -30.92 -5.45
CA PRO A 201 -0.12 -30.40 -4.32
C PRO A 201 -1.39 -31.23 -4.09
N ALA A 202 -1.65 -31.61 -2.83
CA ALA A 202 -2.86 -32.29 -2.41
C ALA A 202 -3.79 -31.32 -1.67
N LEU A 203 -5.08 -31.32 -2.03
CA LEU A 203 -6.13 -30.56 -1.35
C LEU A 203 -6.87 -31.47 -0.37
N LEU A 204 -6.94 -31.06 0.89
CA LEU A 204 -7.66 -31.73 1.96
C LEU A 204 -8.70 -30.78 2.55
N GLN A 205 -9.94 -31.26 2.70
CA GLN A 205 -11.05 -30.46 3.23
C GLN A 205 -11.48 -30.97 4.61
N PHE A 206 -11.46 -30.07 5.58
CA PHE A 206 -11.84 -30.35 6.97
C PHE A 206 -13.12 -29.58 7.33
N PRO A 207 -14.29 -30.25 7.37
CA PRO A 207 -15.54 -29.60 7.69
C PRO A 207 -15.57 -29.14 9.17
N ARG A 208 -16.23 -28.01 9.41
CA ARG A 208 -16.41 -27.37 10.72
C ARG A 208 -17.81 -26.79 10.85
N VAL A 209 -18.24 -26.63 12.09
CA VAL A 209 -19.53 -26.04 12.45
C VAL A 209 -19.27 -24.87 13.38
N GLY A 210 -19.80 -23.70 13.02
CA GLY A 210 -19.72 -22.50 13.85
C GLY A 210 -18.32 -21.89 13.97
N ALA A 211 -18.27 -20.71 14.55
CA ALA A 211 -17.04 -19.98 14.77
C ALA A 211 -16.09 -20.70 15.73
N GLY A 212 -14.79 -20.44 15.60
CA GLY A 212 -13.77 -21.00 16.47
C GLY A 212 -12.35 -20.85 15.94
N GLU A 213 -11.39 -21.06 16.83
CA GLU A 213 -9.99 -21.22 16.47
C GLU A 213 -9.72 -22.62 15.94
N PHE A 214 -8.78 -22.73 15.00
CA PHE A 214 -8.30 -24.01 14.50
C PHE A 214 -6.78 -24.02 14.40
N GLY A 215 -6.20 -25.18 14.68
CA GLY A 215 -4.78 -25.47 14.46
C GLY A 215 -4.62 -26.54 13.39
N ALA A 216 -3.86 -26.25 12.35
CA ALA A 216 -3.47 -27.22 11.32
C ALA A 216 -2.08 -27.76 11.61
N THR A 217 -1.90 -29.08 11.47
CA THR A 217 -0.63 -29.78 11.72
C THR A 217 -0.32 -30.79 10.62
N ILE A 218 0.93 -30.87 10.22
CA ILE A 218 1.51 -31.95 9.42
C ILE A 218 2.41 -32.77 10.34
N ASP A 219 2.22 -34.09 10.33
CA ASP A 219 3.06 -35.07 11.03
C ASP A 219 3.74 -35.93 9.95
N ALA A 220 4.95 -35.50 9.59
CA ALA A 220 5.83 -36.08 8.58
C ALA A 220 7.28 -36.09 9.09
N ASP A 221 8.08 -37.03 8.60
CA ASP A 221 9.53 -37.07 8.83
C ASP A 221 10.22 -36.17 7.80
N ASP A 222 10.36 -34.89 8.13
CA ASP A 222 11.00 -33.90 7.29
C ASP A 222 12.08 -33.09 8.01
N ASP A 223 12.87 -32.37 7.22
CA ASP A 223 13.99 -31.57 7.71
C ASP A 223 13.51 -30.18 8.21
N CYS A 224 12.24 -29.80 8.00
CA CYS A 224 11.70 -28.46 8.22
C CYS A 224 10.48 -28.44 9.18
N PRO A 225 10.52 -29.03 10.39
CA PRO A 225 9.33 -29.21 11.22
C PRO A 225 8.64 -27.91 11.68
N GLN A 226 9.28 -26.76 11.51
CA GLN A 226 8.74 -25.45 11.88
C GLN A 226 7.57 -25.00 11.01
N ASN A 227 7.55 -25.39 9.72
CA ASN A 227 6.49 -25.01 8.78
C ASN A 227 5.27 -25.97 8.84
N ASN A 228 5.36 -27.02 9.65
CA ASN A 228 4.34 -28.06 9.82
C ASN A 228 3.20 -27.69 10.76
N ARG A 229 3.13 -26.43 11.23
CA ARG A 229 2.09 -25.95 12.13
C ARG A 229 1.56 -24.60 11.69
N ALA A 230 0.23 -24.46 11.65
CA ALA A 230 -0.44 -23.20 11.38
C ALA A 230 -1.64 -23.03 12.31
N ARG A 231 -2.04 -21.77 12.55
CA ARG A 231 -3.24 -21.43 13.34
C ARG A 231 -4.08 -20.40 12.59
N GLY A 232 -5.39 -20.50 12.75
CA GLY A 232 -6.35 -19.54 12.23
C GLY A 232 -7.58 -19.47 13.11
N ALA A 233 -8.43 -18.49 12.85
CA ALA A 233 -9.70 -18.32 13.54
C ALA A 233 -10.78 -17.93 12.54
N VAL A 234 -11.98 -18.46 12.77
CA VAL A 234 -13.21 -18.06 12.07
C VAL A 234 -14.11 -17.42 13.09
N LEU A 235 -14.56 -16.19 12.84
CA LEU A 235 -15.36 -15.43 13.80
C LEU A 235 -16.86 -15.66 13.58
N GLU A 236 -17.65 -15.50 14.65
CA GLU A 236 -19.11 -15.57 14.54
C GLU A 236 -19.62 -14.28 13.92
N ARG A 237 -20.37 -14.40 12.82
CA ARG A 237 -21.02 -13.27 12.18
C ARG A 237 -22.14 -12.80 13.11
N SER A 238 -22.06 -11.54 13.56
CA SER A 238 -23.19 -10.90 14.26
C SER A 238 -24.45 -11.06 13.42
N GLU A 239 -25.50 -11.67 14.00
CA GLU A 239 -26.76 -12.00 13.29
C GLU A 239 -27.50 -10.75 12.81
N VAL A 240 -27.19 -9.59 13.37
CA VAL A 240 -27.80 -8.32 13.01
C VAL A 240 -26.68 -7.35 12.67
N PRO A 241 -26.53 -6.92 11.40
CA PRO A 241 -25.56 -5.92 11.02
C PRO A 241 -25.87 -4.61 11.74
N LYS A 242 -24.85 -4.00 12.32
CA LYS A 242 -24.97 -2.73 13.02
C LYS A 242 -24.75 -1.60 12.05
N VAL A 243 -25.77 -0.77 11.86
CA VAL A 243 -25.79 0.28 10.84
C VAL A 243 -25.88 1.64 11.52
N LEU A 244 -24.96 2.55 11.18
CA LEU A 244 -25.07 3.94 11.57
C LEU A 244 -25.89 4.69 10.51
N ALA A 245 -27.05 5.23 10.89
CA ALA A 245 -27.87 6.05 10.00
C ALA A 245 -27.74 7.53 10.36
N LEU A 246 -27.24 8.32 9.41
CA LEU A 246 -27.23 9.78 9.46
C LEU A 246 -28.42 10.30 8.66
N SER A 247 -29.44 10.74 9.38
CA SER A 247 -30.78 11.20 8.92
C SER A 247 -31.82 10.11 8.55
N ALA A 248 -33.07 10.58 8.74
CA ALA A 248 -34.42 10.02 8.67
C ALA A 248 -34.80 8.79 9.51
N GLY A 249 -36.03 8.89 10.04
CA GLY A 249 -36.68 7.95 10.95
C GLY A 249 -37.20 6.70 10.25
N TRP A 250 -36.33 5.96 9.58
CA TRP A 250 -36.69 4.66 9.01
C TRP A 250 -36.18 3.52 9.88
N THR A 251 -36.88 2.41 9.83
CA THR A 251 -36.51 1.15 10.46
C THR A 251 -36.42 0.10 9.39
N LEU A 252 -35.31 -0.62 9.33
CA LEU A 252 -35.15 -1.79 8.45
C LEU A 252 -35.17 -3.03 9.34
N PRO A 253 -36.14 -3.95 9.14
CA PRO A 253 -36.13 -5.23 9.84
C PRO A 253 -34.82 -5.99 9.59
N GLY A 254 -34.23 -6.57 10.63
CA GLY A 254 -32.98 -7.34 10.51
C GLY A 254 -31.68 -6.52 10.61
N PHE A 255 -31.76 -5.22 10.94
CA PHE A 255 -30.59 -4.36 11.18
C PHE A 255 -30.67 -3.67 12.54
N ASP A 256 -29.52 -3.52 13.21
CA ASP A 256 -29.40 -2.73 14.45
C ASP A 256 -29.01 -1.31 14.04
N ILE A 257 -30.02 -0.47 13.88
CA ILE A 257 -29.85 0.90 13.39
C ILE A 257 -29.59 1.83 14.56
N VAL A 258 -28.36 2.31 14.66
CA VAL A 258 -28.00 3.42 15.55
C VAL A 258 -28.17 4.71 14.77
N ARG A 259 -28.98 5.62 15.31
CA ARG A 259 -29.19 6.94 14.72
C ARG A 259 -28.22 7.95 15.31
N ALA A 260 -27.65 8.79 14.46
CA ALA A 260 -26.85 9.92 14.89
C ALA A 260 -27.04 11.10 13.94
N ASP A 261 -26.79 12.31 14.44
CA ASP A 261 -26.80 13.53 13.62
C ASP A 261 -25.43 13.82 13.00
N ARG A 262 -24.38 13.13 13.45
CA ARG A 262 -22.98 13.38 13.09
C ARG A 262 -22.21 12.07 12.97
N VAL A 263 -21.17 12.08 12.13
CA VAL A 263 -20.21 10.98 12.04
C VAL A 263 -19.41 10.95 13.34
N GLY A 264 -19.68 9.93 14.17
CA GLY A 264 -18.93 9.64 15.39
C GLY A 264 -17.86 8.57 15.14
N ASN A 265 -17.54 7.78 16.17
CA ASN A 265 -16.68 6.61 15.99
C ASN A 265 -17.39 5.57 15.10
N LEU A 266 -16.74 5.19 13.99
CA LEU A 266 -17.25 4.21 13.03
C LEU A 266 -16.84 2.76 13.38
N ALA A 267 -15.97 2.58 14.38
CA ALA A 267 -15.55 1.25 14.83
C ALA A 267 -16.75 0.47 15.41
N GLY A 268 -17.03 -0.69 14.80
CA GLY A 268 -18.13 -1.57 15.20
C GLY A 268 -19.44 -1.37 14.43
N PHE A 269 -19.44 -0.57 13.36
CA PHE A 269 -20.54 -0.50 12.40
C PHE A 269 -20.17 -1.24 11.10
N ASP A 270 -21.09 -2.07 10.61
CA ASP A 270 -20.95 -2.83 9.36
C ASP A 270 -21.29 -1.96 8.13
N ALA A 271 -22.16 -0.96 8.29
CA ALA A 271 -22.45 0.02 7.26
C ALA A 271 -22.84 1.40 7.82
N VAL A 272 -22.68 2.42 6.98
CA VAL A 272 -23.14 3.79 7.20
C VAL A 272 -24.17 4.17 6.14
N VAL A 273 -25.28 4.78 6.54
CA VAL A 273 -26.32 5.30 5.65
C VAL A 273 -26.31 6.83 5.72
N LEU A 274 -26.19 7.48 4.57
CA LEU A 274 -26.33 8.92 4.42
C LEU A 274 -27.65 9.26 3.73
N ASP A 275 -28.55 9.89 4.47
CA ASP A 275 -29.81 10.40 3.94
C ASP A 275 -29.81 11.92 3.85
N ASN A 276 -29.58 12.45 2.64
CA ASN A 276 -29.78 13.87 2.37
C ASN A 276 -29.11 14.82 3.41
N VAL A 277 -27.92 14.42 3.89
CA VAL A 277 -27.12 15.11 4.93
C VAL A 277 -25.92 15.84 4.34
N ASP A 278 -25.57 16.96 4.97
CA ASP A 278 -24.31 17.66 4.76
C ASP A 278 -23.28 17.20 5.81
N LEU A 279 -22.04 16.96 5.39
CA LEU A 279 -20.95 16.49 6.24
C LEU A 279 -19.77 17.45 6.16
N ARG A 280 -19.09 17.68 7.29
CA ARG A 280 -17.86 18.47 7.33
C ARG A 280 -16.70 17.74 6.66
N PRO A 281 -15.66 18.45 6.18
CA PRO A 281 -14.50 17.82 5.54
C PRO A 281 -13.84 16.70 6.34
N GLU A 282 -13.77 16.84 7.68
CA GLU A 282 -13.24 15.83 8.59
C GLU A 282 -14.08 14.54 8.59
N GLU A 283 -15.41 14.70 8.63
CA GLU A 283 -16.38 13.60 8.63
C GLU A 283 -16.38 12.87 7.28
N GLN A 284 -16.21 13.62 6.19
CA GLN A 284 -16.06 13.06 4.85
C GLN A 284 -14.79 12.23 4.70
N LYS A 285 -13.66 12.70 5.25
CA LYS A 285 -12.40 11.96 5.23
C LYS A 285 -12.49 10.68 6.06
N GLN A 286 -13.08 10.76 7.26
CA GLN A 286 -13.28 9.60 8.11
C GLN A 286 -14.15 8.53 7.43
N LEU A 287 -15.17 8.96 6.68
CA LEU A 287 -16.02 8.05 5.91
C LEU A 287 -15.27 7.44 4.72
N GLU A 288 -14.45 8.23 4.02
CA GLU A 288 -13.59 7.72 2.93
C GLU A 288 -12.63 6.63 3.45
N ASP A 289 -12.00 6.85 4.60
CA ASP A 289 -11.11 5.87 5.22
C ASP A 289 -11.87 4.60 5.64
N TYR A 290 -13.06 4.74 6.20
CA TYR A 290 -13.93 3.62 6.59
C TYR A 290 -14.34 2.74 5.39
N VAL A 291 -14.77 3.34 4.28
CA VAL A 291 -15.16 2.60 3.07
C VAL A 291 -13.95 1.91 2.44
N ARG A 292 -12.78 2.57 2.42
CA ARG A 292 -11.53 1.96 1.92
C ARG A 292 -11.10 0.74 2.74
N GLN A 293 -11.48 0.66 4.02
CA GLN A 293 -11.23 -0.49 4.89
C GLN A 293 -12.30 -1.60 4.74
N GLY A 294 -13.25 -1.46 3.83
CA GLY A 294 -14.28 -2.46 3.52
C GLY A 294 -15.63 -2.23 4.20
N GLY A 295 -15.83 -1.09 4.87
CA GLY A 295 -17.11 -0.72 5.46
C GLY A 295 -18.18 -0.40 4.41
N GLY A 296 -19.43 -0.78 4.66
CA GLY A 296 -20.54 -0.52 3.75
C GLY A 296 -20.99 0.95 3.76
N LEU A 297 -21.31 1.52 2.59
CA LEU A 297 -21.87 2.87 2.48
C LEU A 297 -23.12 2.86 1.61
N LEU A 298 -24.23 3.39 2.13
CA LEU A 298 -25.47 3.61 1.39
C LEU A 298 -25.75 5.10 1.27
N LEU A 299 -25.94 5.57 0.05
CA LEU A 299 -26.24 6.96 -0.28
C LEU A 299 -27.69 7.04 -0.77
N LEU A 300 -28.60 7.58 0.04
CA LEU A 300 -29.99 7.76 -0.35
C LEU A 300 -30.19 9.07 -1.12
N GLY A 301 -29.33 10.05 -0.85
CA GLY A 301 -29.28 11.31 -1.59
C GLY A 301 -30.54 12.17 -1.44
N GLY A 302 -30.62 13.24 -2.22
CA GLY A 302 -31.70 14.22 -2.14
C GLY A 302 -31.25 15.64 -2.50
N PRO A 303 -32.13 16.66 -2.32
CA PRO A 303 -31.84 18.04 -2.71
C PRO A 303 -30.64 18.70 -2.00
N ARG A 304 -30.25 18.21 -0.82
CA ARG A 304 -29.08 18.68 -0.07
C ARG A 304 -27.82 17.84 -0.36
N SER A 305 -27.96 16.73 -1.06
CA SER A 305 -26.88 15.84 -1.48
C SER A 305 -26.39 16.15 -2.89
N TYR A 306 -27.25 16.00 -3.90
CA TYR A 306 -26.89 16.12 -5.32
C TYR A 306 -27.06 17.55 -5.84
N ALA A 307 -26.51 17.84 -7.04
CA ALA A 307 -26.57 19.15 -7.71
C ALA A 307 -26.02 20.32 -6.85
N LEU A 308 -26.87 21.28 -6.46
CA LEU A 308 -26.52 22.41 -5.57
C LEU A 308 -26.27 21.98 -4.10
N GLY A 309 -26.41 20.70 -3.80
CA GLY A 309 -25.95 20.10 -2.55
C GLY A 309 -24.43 20.20 -2.38
N ARG A 310 -23.93 19.70 -1.25
CA ARG A 310 -22.50 19.83 -0.90
C ARG A 310 -21.68 18.58 -1.18
N TRP A 311 -22.18 17.66 -2.00
CA TRP A 311 -21.42 16.45 -2.36
C TRP A 311 -20.57 16.64 -3.62
N LEU A 312 -20.90 17.61 -4.49
CA LEU A 312 -20.14 17.89 -5.71
C LEU A 312 -18.69 18.29 -5.40
N ARG A 313 -17.73 17.67 -6.10
CA ARG A 313 -16.27 17.80 -5.96
C ARG A 313 -15.75 17.47 -4.56
N THR A 314 -16.42 16.59 -3.83
CA THR A 314 -16.02 16.15 -2.48
C THR A 314 -15.64 14.66 -2.43
N PRO A 315 -14.98 14.19 -1.35
CA PRO A 315 -14.87 12.76 -1.07
C PRO A 315 -16.17 11.97 -1.23
N LEU A 316 -17.33 12.56 -0.90
CA LEU A 316 -18.61 11.87 -1.02
C LEU A 316 -19.00 11.59 -2.47
N GLU A 317 -18.70 12.50 -3.40
CA GLU A 317 -18.88 12.23 -4.82
C GLU A 317 -17.91 11.14 -5.31
N ARG A 318 -16.65 11.12 -4.85
CA ARG A 318 -15.70 10.06 -5.23
C ARG A 318 -16.10 8.68 -4.73
N LEU A 319 -16.76 8.61 -3.58
CA LEU A 319 -17.29 7.37 -3.01
C LEU A 319 -18.61 6.96 -3.66
N SER A 320 -19.31 7.91 -4.30
CA SER A 320 -20.57 7.65 -5.00
C SER A 320 -20.31 6.88 -6.30
N PRO A 321 -21.10 5.85 -6.62
CA PRO A 321 -21.05 5.20 -7.92
C PRO A 321 -21.65 6.09 -9.04
N LEU A 322 -22.36 7.15 -8.66
CA LEU A 322 -22.95 8.12 -9.57
C LEU A 322 -22.06 9.36 -9.67
N GLN A 323 -21.80 9.80 -10.90
CA GLN A 323 -21.24 11.13 -11.16
C GLN A 323 -22.33 12.19 -10.99
N ILE A 324 -22.02 13.26 -10.26
CA ILE A 324 -23.00 14.33 -10.01
C ILE A 324 -22.86 15.35 -11.14
N HIS A 325 -23.77 15.29 -12.09
CA HIS A 325 -23.91 16.30 -13.14
C HIS A 325 -25.08 17.22 -12.79
N PRO A 326 -24.84 18.43 -12.28
CA PRO A 326 -25.92 19.38 -12.04
C PRO A 326 -26.52 19.80 -13.39
N ASP A 327 -27.76 19.37 -13.66
CA ASP A 327 -28.55 19.82 -14.82
C ASP A 327 -29.14 21.22 -14.54
N LEU A 328 -28.25 22.17 -14.23
CA LEU A 328 -28.61 23.56 -14.01
C LEU A 328 -28.42 24.30 -15.32
N LYS A 329 -29.52 24.60 -16.02
CA LYS A 329 -29.48 25.56 -17.12
C LYS A 329 -29.08 26.92 -16.57
N LEU A 330 -27.89 27.39 -16.93
CA LEU A 330 -27.43 28.72 -16.59
C LEU A 330 -27.81 29.69 -17.70
N ALA A 331 -28.35 30.85 -17.33
CA ALA A 331 -28.57 31.97 -18.23
C ALA A 331 -27.60 33.10 -17.88
N VAL A 332 -26.68 33.42 -18.79
CA VAL A 332 -25.59 34.38 -18.58
C VAL A 332 -25.68 35.50 -19.62
N VAL A 333 -25.70 36.75 -19.15
CA VAL A 333 -25.66 37.95 -20.01
C VAL A 333 -24.33 38.67 -19.81
N LEU A 334 -23.52 38.76 -20.86
CA LEU A 334 -22.19 39.38 -20.87
C LEU A 334 -22.28 40.78 -21.47
N GLY A 335 -22.08 41.81 -20.64
CA GLY A 335 -22.09 43.22 -21.06
C GLY A 335 -20.73 43.68 -21.58
N ILE A 336 -20.69 44.23 -22.80
CA ILE A 336 -19.50 44.78 -23.46
C ILE A 336 -19.65 46.29 -23.63
N ASP A 337 -18.66 47.04 -23.17
CA ASP A 337 -18.59 48.48 -23.43
C ASP A 337 -18.16 48.73 -24.89
N ALA A 338 -19.00 49.45 -25.63
CA ALA A 338 -18.82 49.84 -27.03
C ALA A 338 -18.59 51.36 -27.19
N SER A 339 -18.15 52.04 -26.13
CA SER A 339 -17.78 53.46 -26.16
C SER A 339 -16.63 53.72 -27.13
N GLY A 340 -16.54 54.96 -27.65
CA GLY A 340 -15.56 55.33 -28.68
C GLY A 340 -14.09 55.10 -28.30
N SER A 341 -13.77 54.99 -27.01
CA SER A 341 -12.45 54.61 -26.50
C SER A 341 -12.10 53.13 -26.69
N MET A 342 -13.10 52.26 -26.86
CA MET A 342 -12.94 50.81 -27.04
C MET A 342 -12.84 50.39 -28.51
N ALA A 343 -12.94 51.34 -29.46
CA ALA A 343 -13.04 51.05 -30.90
C ALA A 343 -11.87 50.24 -31.48
N GLY A 344 -10.67 50.34 -30.89
CA GLY A 344 -9.49 49.57 -31.31
C GLY A 344 -9.35 48.19 -30.66
N GLU A 345 -10.09 47.93 -29.58
CA GLU A 345 -9.99 46.70 -28.77
C GLU A 345 -11.26 45.84 -28.84
N PHE A 346 -12.34 46.37 -29.41
CA PHE A 346 -13.65 45.72 -29.46
C PHE A 346 -13.58 44.31 -30.03
N ASP A 347 -12.86 44.10 -31.13
CA ASP A 347 -12.69 42.78 -31.74
C ASP A 347 -11.98 41.79 -30.82
N SER A 348 -11.01 42.24 -30.01
CA SER A 348 -10.31 41.39 -29.04
C SER A 348 -11.20 40.97 -27.87
N VAL A 349 -12.09 41.86 -27.42
CA VAL A 349 -13.07 41.57 -26.37
C VAL A 349 -14.11 40.57 -26.88
N VAL A 350 -14.58 40.75 -28.12
CA VAL A 350 -15.50 39.78 -28.76
C VAL A 350 -14.82 38.41 -28.92
N GLN A 351 -13.55 38.34 -29.32
CA GLN A 351 -12.83 37.07 -29.43
C GLN A 351 -12.65 36.38 -28.06
N THR A 352 -12.28 37.15 -27.02
CA THR A 352 -12.15 36.60 -25.66
C THR A 352 -13.47 36.02 -25.14
N LEU A 353 -14.60 36.64 -25.51
CA LEU A 353 -15.93 36.12 -25.19
C LEU A 353 -16.27 34.83 -25.96
N LEU A 354 -15.91 34.77 -27.24
CA LEU A 354 -16.07 33.55 -28.04
C LEU A 354 -15.21 32.41 -27.50
N ASP A 355 -14.00 32.69 -27.00
CA ASP A 355 -13.12 31.70 -26.38
C ASP A 355 -13.65 31.22 -25.03
N THR A 356 -14.26 32.12 -24.24
CA THR A 356 -14.88 31.76 -22.96
C THR A 356 -16.11 30.87 -23.14
N ARG A 357 -16.70 30.80 -24.33
CA ARG A 357 -17.84 29.93 -24.65
C ARG A 357 -17.57 28.46 -24.34
N SER A 358 -16.32 27.98 -24.47
CA SER A 358 -15.98 26.59 -24.17
C SER A 358 -16.08 26.22 -22.69
N VAL A 359 -16.29 27.20 -21.81
CA VAL A 359 -16.48 26.99 -20.37
C VAL A 359 -17.95 26.67 -20.02
N PHE A 360 -18.90 27.01 -20.90
CA PHE A 360 -20.32 26.78 -20.70
C PHE A 360 -20.79 25.48 -21.39
N ASP A 361 -21.79 24.83 -20.79
CA ASP A 361 -22.35 23.58 -21.31
C ASP A 361 -23.29 23.84 -22.49
N ASP A 362 -23.59 22.79 -23.25
CA ASP A 362 -24.39 22.88 -24.49
C ASP A 362 -25.84 23.34 -24.25
N ASP A 363 -26.34 23.20 -23.02
CA ASP A 363 -27.70 23.58 -22.59
C ASP A 363 -27.77 24.94 -21.87
N ASP A 364 -26.64 25.66 -21.74
CA ASP A 364 -26.59 27.00 -21.15
C ASP A 364 -26.98 28.11 -22.15
N ASP A 365 -27.76 29.09 -21.67
CA ASP A 365 -28.16 30.26 -22.45
C ASP A 365 -27.16 31.40 -22.25
N VAL A 366 -26.32 31.66 -23.26
CA VAL A 366 -25.33 32.75 -23.22
C VAL A 366 -25.72 33.86 -24.22
N ALA A 367 -25.83 35.10 -23.73
CA ALA A 367 -26.11 36.27 -24.55
C ALA A 367 -25.07 37.38 -24.34
N GLY A 368 -24.57 37.97 -25.43
CA GLY A 368 -23.75 39.18 -25.40
C GLY A 368 -24.62 40.44 -25.53
N MET A 369 -24.30 41.49 -24.79
CA MET A 369 -24.95 42.79 -24.90
C MET A 369 -23.89 43.88 -25.02
N ALA A 370 -23.89 44.62 -26.13
CA ALA A 370 -23.04 45.80 -26.27
C ALA A 370 -23.78 47.03 -25.73
N PHE A 371 -23.09 47.87 -24.96
CA PHE A 371 -23.65 49.09 -24.41
C PHE A 371 -22.73 50.29 -24.66
N GLY A 372 -23.35 51.42 -25.00
CA GLY A 372 -22.73 52.74 -25.17
C GLY A 372 -23.81 53.78 -24.89
N ASP A 373 -24.11 54.65 -25.85
CA ASP A 373 -25.28 55.57 -25.76
C ASP A 373 -26.63 54.83 -25.77
N THR A 374 -26.67 53.62 -26.33
CA THR A 374 -27.82 52.70 -26.27
C THR A 374 -27.33 51.27 -26.07
N ALA A 375 -28.11 50.43 -25.38
CA ALA A 375 -27.80 49.01 -25.25
C ALA A 375 -28.45 48.21 -26.37
N LYS A 376 -27.69 47.28 -26.97
CA LYS A 376 -28.18 46.36 -28.00
C LYS A 376 -27.71 44.94 -27.69
N VAL A 377 -28.64 43.99 -27.81
CA VAL A 377 -28.30 42.57 -27.78
C VAL A 377 -27.48 42.25 -29.01
N MET A 378 -26.34 41.62 -28.81
CA MET A 378 -25.50 41.15 -29.90
C MET A 378 -26.08 39.83 -30.40
N GLU A 379 -26.67 39.87 -31.59
CA GLU A 379 -27.01 38.68 -32.36
C GLU A 379 -25.69 38.03 -32.82
N LEU A 380 -25.11 37.20 -31.96
CA LEU A 380 -23.98 36.35 -32.28
C LEU A 380 -24.52 34.92 -32.43
N PRO A 381 -24.79 34.45 -33.67
CA PRO A 381 -25.18 33.06 -33.92
C PRO A 381 -24.18 32.07 -33.31
N LEU A 382 -22.92 32.50 -33.20
CA LEU A 382 -21.79 31.77 -32.63
C LEU A 382 -21.77 31.74 -31.09
N LEU A 383 -22.70 32.37 -30.38
CA LEU A 383 -22.83 32.16 -28.91
C LEU A 383 -23.89 31.11 -28.58
N ARG A 384 -24.92 30.97 -29.41
CA ARG A 384 -25.91 29.87 -29.31
C ARG A 384 -25.30 28.57 -29.80
N LYS A 385 -25.07 27.60 -28.92
CA LYS A 385 -24.80 26.22 -29.36
C LYS A 385 -26.14 25.65 -29.81
N GLU A 386 -26.30 25.46 -31.12
CA GLU A 386 -27.46 24.74 -31.62
C GLU A 386 -27.37 23.28 -31.16
N ARG A 387 -28.43 22.78 -30.52
CA ARG A 387 -28.53 21.38 -30.14
C ARG A 387 -28.32 20.51 -31.38
N PRO A 388 -27.48 19.45 -31.32
CA PRO A 388 -27.49 18.45 -32.37
C PRO A 388 -28.90 17.86 -32.43
N SER A 389 -29.55 18.00 -33.58
CA SER A 389 -30.86 17.43 -33.82
C SER A 389 -30.74 15.91 -33.87
N GLY A 390 -30.96 15.26 -32.73
CA GLY A 390 -31.22 13.82 -32.62
C GLY A 390 -30.18 13.01 -31.86
N ALA A 391 -30.56 12.59 -30.64
CA ALA A 391 -30.41 11.24 -30.10
C ALA A 391 -31.30 11.11 -28.86
#